data_AF-A0AAQ1M5Q0-F1
#
_entry.id   AF-A0AAQ1M5Q0-F1
#
_cell.length_a   1.000
_cell.length_b   1.000
_cell.length_c   1.000
_cell.angle_alpha   90.00
_cell.angle_beta   90.00
_cell.angle_gamma   90.00
#
_symmetry.space_group_name_H-M   'P 1'
#
loop_
_entity.id
_entity.type
_entity.pdbx_description
1 polymer ?
#
loop_
_entity_poly.entity_id
_entity_poly.type
_entity_poly.pdbx_seq_one_letter_code
_entity_poly.pdbx_strand_id
1 'polypeptide(L)'
;MKITTADHEAAFVQSALDSLHRDHKLAEAIALTFGKCESAADVIDLIFPLITKKRRVDYVLMYSIVSNPRTLLQFLRAADSRLSQAAAWAPASVDASLRAAAAAADLGWDRAQRVLKCCVLFSDSPLEIVASIAFLGRHETASRLRSAAHNVELSHLVN
;
A
#
# COMPACT_ATOMS: atom_id res chain seq x y z
N MET A 1 -16.05 2.81 34.53
CA MET A 1 -15.05 2.03 33.77
C MET A 1 -14.33 3.01 32.84
N LYS A 2 -13.02 3.25 33.00
CA LYS A 2 -12.26 4.13 32.09
C LYS A 2 -11.89 3.32 30.86
N ILE A 3 -12.53 3.61 29.73
CA ILE A 3 -12.15 3.03 28.44
C ILE A 3 -10.81 3.65 28.05
N THR A 4 -9.81 2.81 27.79
CA THR A 4 -8.46 3.23 27.42
C THR A 4 -8.32 3.34 25.90
N THR A 5 -7.25 3.97 25.41
CA THR A 5 -6.90 3.99 23.99
C THR A 5 -6.68 2.60 23.41
N ALA A 6 -6.16 1.66 24.21
CA ALA A 6 -5.98 0.27 23.80
C ALA A 6 -7.32 -0.44 23.52
N ASP A 7 -8.37 -0.13 24.29
CA ASP A 7 -9.70 -0.70 24.10
C ASP A 7 -10.34 -0.24 22.77
N HIS A 8 -10.06 1.01 22.36
CA HIS A 8 -10.53 1.55 21.08
C HIS A 8 -9.78 0.94 19.88
N GLU A 9 -8.48 0.67 20.02
CA GLU A 9 -7.68 0.02 18.98
C GLU A 9 -8.11 -1.44 18.79
N ALA A 10 -8.33 -2.19 19.87
CA ALA A 10 -8.83 -3.56 19.81
C ALA A 10 -10.23 -3.64 19.17
N ALA A 11 -11.14 -2.75 19.55
CA ALA A 11 -12.48 -2.68 18.95
C ALA A 11 -12.44 -2.32 17.46
N PHE A 12 -11.53 -1.42 17.06
CA PHE A 12 -11.33 -1.07 15.65
C PHE A 12 -10.78 -2.25 14.84
N VAL A 13 -9.76 -2.93 15.35
CA VAL A 13 -9.18 -4.11 14.69
C VAL A 13 -10.23 -5.22 14.54
N GLN A 14 -10.97 -5.53 15.60
CA GLN A 14 -12.03 -6.54 15.54
C GLN A 14 -13.11 -6.16 14.52
N SER A 15 -13.59 -4.91 14.52
CA SER A 15 -14.57 -4.42 13.56
C SER A 15 -14.08 -4.53 12.11
N ALA A 16 -12.80 -4.25 11.87
CA ALA A 16 -12.19 -4.37 10.55
C ALA A 16 -12.06 -5.84 10.11
N LEU A 17 -11.66 -6.75 11.01
CA LEU A 17 -11.62 -8.20 10.76
C LEU A 17 -13.02 -8.77 10.50
N ASP A 18 -14.03 -8.34 11.27
CA ASP A 18 -15.42 -8.72 11.07
C ASP A 18 -15.95 -8.22 9.72
N SER A 19 -15.56 -7.01 9.31
CA SER A 19 -15.92 -6.48 7.98
C SER A 19 -15.28 -7.29 6.87
N LEU A 20 -13.99 -7.63 6.98
CA LEU A 20 -13.34 -8.53 6.02
C LEU A 20 -14.01 -9.91 5.96
N HIS A 21 -14.45 -10.43 7.11
CA HIS A 21 -15.14 -11.71 7.18
C HIS A 21 -16.49 -11.65 6.46
N ARG A 22 -17.28 -10.59 6.71
CA ARG A 22 -18.55 -10.33 6.02
C ARG A 22 -18.38 -10.15 4.51
N ASP A 23 -17.29 -9.51 4.09
CA ASP A 23 -16.96 -9.30 2.68
C ASP A 23 -16.28 -10.53 2.04
N HIS A 24 -16.16 -11.64 2.77
CA HIS A 24 -15.46 -12.87 2.36
C HIS A 24 -13.99 -12.68 1.96
N LYS A 25 -13.35 -11.59 2.40
CA LYS A 25 -11.95 -11.24 2.11
C LYS A 25 -10.97 -11.59 3.21
N LEU A 26 -11.45 -12.01 4.39
CA LEU A 26 -10.57 -12.32 5.53
C LEU A 26 -9.60 -13.46 5.22
N ALA A 27 -10.08 -14.53 4.59
CA ALA A 27 -9.24 -15.66 4.21
C ALA A 27 -8.16 -15.26 3.18
N GLU A 28 -8.50 -14.38 2.24
CA GLU A 28 -7.56 -13.85 1.26
C GLU A 28 -6.49 -12.96 1.92
N ALA A 29 -6.89 -12.10 2.86
CA ALA A 29 -5.96 -11.26 3.62
C ALA A 29 -4.98 -12.10 4.47
N ILE A 30 -5.48 -13.14 5.15
CA ILE A 30 -4.65 -14.08 5.90
C ILE A 30 -3.74 -14.89 4.98
N ALA A 31 -4.22 -15.31 3.80
CA ALA A 31 -3.40 -16.03 2.84
C ALA A 31 -2.19 -15.21 2.37
N LEU A 32 -2.31 -13.88 2.27
CA LEU A 32 -1.18 -13.00 1.92
C LEU A 32 -0.08 -12.96 2.98
N THR A 33 -0.41 -13.24 4.25
CA THR A 33 0.51 -13.24 5.38
C THR A 33 1.10 -14.62 5.70
N PHE A 34 0.57 -15.68 5.08
CA PHE A 34 1.01 -17.04 5.35
C PHE A 34 2.52 -17.22 5.12
N GLY A 35 3.22 -17.79 6.10
CA GLY A 35 4.67 -17.99 6.07
C GLY A 35 5.52 -16.72 6.29
N LYS A 36 4.91 -15.58 6.63
CA LYS A 36 5.61 -14.29 6.89
C LYS A 36 5.44 -13.79 8.33
N CYS A 37 4.74 -14.55 9.17
CA CYS A 37 4.37 -14.18 10.53
C CYS A 37 4.68 -15.35 11.47
N GLU A 38 5.23 -15.05 12.64
CA GLU A 38 5.53 -16.04 13.68
C GLU A 38 4.42 -16.09 14.73
N SER A 39 3.61 -15.03 14.82
CA SER A 39 2.50 -14.90 15.76
C SER A 39 1.25 -14.30 15.13
N ALA A 40 0.12 -14.42 15.83
CA ALA A 40 -1.13 -13.78 15.42
C ALA A 40 -1.06 -12.24 15.49
N ALA A 41 -0.22 -11.69 16.38
CA ALA A 41 0.01 -10.24 16.45
C ALA A 41 0.70 -9.74 15.16
N ASP A 42 1.70 -10.48 14.68
CA ASP A 42 2.38 -10.14 13.42
C ASP A 42 1.42 -10.17 12.23
N VAL A 43 0.46 -11.11 12.24
CA VAL A 43 -0.57 -11.18 11.19
C VAL A 43 -1.44 -9.93 11.21
N ILE A 44 -1.86 -9.45 12.38
CA ILE A 44 -2.66 -8.23 12.52
C ILE A 44 -1.87 -7.03 11.99
N ASP A 45 -0.61 -6.90 12.38
CA ASP A 45 0.25 -5.80 11.92
C ASP A 45 0.47 -5.84 10.40
N LEU A 46 0.65 -7.04 9.82
CA LEU A 46 0.80 -7.19 8.37
C LEU A 46 -0.48 -6.88 7.60
N ILE A 47 -1.65 -7.28 8.13
CA ILE A 47 -2.95 -7.05 7.48
C ILE A 47 -3.43 -5.61 7.70
N PHE A 48 -2.97 -4.93 8.75
CA PHE A 48 -3.46 -3.59 9.09
C PHE A 48 -3.45 -2.61 7.91
N PRO A 49 -2.38 -2.49 7.10
CA PRO A 49 -2.41 -1.65 5.91
C PRO A 49 -3.47 -2.07 4.89
N LEU A 50 -3.82 -3.35 4.80
CA LEU A 50 -4.83 -3.87 3.87
C LEU A 50 -6.28 -3.53 4.28
N ILE A 51 -6.52 -3.21 5.55
CA ILE A 51 -7.87 -2.96 6.10
C ILE A 51 -8.10 -1.51 6.54
N THR A 52 -7.03 -0.78 6.84
CA THR A 52 -7.14 0.58 7.36
C THR A 52 -7.33 1.61 6.26
N LYS A 53 -8.10 2.66 6.56
CA LYS A 53 -8.16 3.89 5.76
C LYS A 53 -7.20 4.98 6.27
N LYS A 54 -6.64 4.81 7.47
CA LYS A 54 -5.72 5.78 8.07
C LYS A 54 -4.33 5.58 7.47
N ARG A 55 -3.91 6.54 6.65
CA ARG A 55 -2.61 6.52 5.96
C ARG A 55 -1.49 6.85 6.93
N ARG A 56 -0.43 6.04 6.92
CA ARG A 56 0.80 6.26 7.71
C ARG A 56 2.05 6.10 6.85
N VAL A 57 2.06 6.75 5.68
CA VAL A 57 3.16 6.62 4.71
C VAL A 57 4.49 7.03 5.35
N ASP A 58 5.48 6.13 5.29
CA ASP A 58 6.85 6.42 5.71
C ASP A 58 7.59 7.18 4.59
N TYR A 59 7.49 8.51 4.63
CA TYR A 59 8.14 9.38 3.66
C TYR A 59 9.67 9.38 3.81
N VAL A 60 10.20 9.19 5.03
CA VAL A 60 11.65 9.15 5.26
C VAL A 60 12.25 7.96 4.53
N LEU A 61 11.66 6.78 4.71
CA LEU A 61 12.06 5.58 3.99
C LEU A 61 11.87 5.76 2.48
N MET A 62 10.71 6.28 2.05
CA MET A 62 10.44 6.47 0.62
C MET A 62 11.49 7.36 -0.06
N TYR A 63 11.87 8.49 0.56
CA TYR A 63 12.93 9.37 0.06
C TYR A 63 14.33 8.77 0.17
N SER A 64 14.59 7.85 1.13
CA SER A 64 15.83 7.09 1.16
C SER A 64 15.96 6.11 -0.01
N ILE A 65 14.84 5.59 -0.53
CA ILE A 65 14.81 4.69 -1.68
C ILE A 65 14.93 5.49 -2.99
N VAL A 66 14.21 6.61 -3.12
CA VAL A 66 14.29 7.53 -4.27
C VAL A 66 14.42 8.95 -3.75
N SER A 67 15.65 9.44 -3.72
CA SER A 67 15.95 10.79 -3.23
C SER A 67 15.48 11.89 -4.17
N ASN A 68 15.35 11.60 -5.48
CA ASN A 68 14.91 12.59 -6.46
C ASN A 68 13.39 12.81 -6.40
N PRO A 69 12.94 14.02 -6.01
CA PRO A 69 11.55 14.46 -6.02
C PRO A 69 10.75 14.10 -7.28
N ARG A 70 11.35 14.43 -8.42
CA ARG A 70 10.70 14.45 -9.71
C ARG A 70 10.52 13.03 -10.22
N THR A 71 11.55 12.19 -10.05
CA THR A 71 11.48 10.76 -10.35
C THR A 71 10.40 10.07 -9.53
N LEU A 72 10.34 10.36 -8.22
CA LEU A 72 9.31 9.80 -7.34
C LEU A 72 7.90 10.22 -7.77
N LEU A 73 7.69 11.51 -8.03
CA LEU A 73 6.40 12.04 -8.48
C LEU A 73 5.98 11.47 -9.85
N GLN A 74 6.92 11.39 -10.79
CA GLN A 74 6.70 10.79 -12.11
C GLN A 74 6.28 9.33 -11.98
N PHE A 75 6.97 8.54 -11.16
CA PHE A 75 6.63 7.15 -10.91
C PHE A 75 5.24 6.99 -10.32
N LEU A 76 4.91 7.73 -9.25
CA LEU A 76 3.60 7.62 -8.58
C LEU A 76 2.44 8.00 -9.52
N ARG A 77 2.61 9.05 -10.33
CA ARG A 77 1.60 9.46 -11.33
C ARG A 77 1.48 8.46 -12.46
N ALA A 78 2.59 7.91 -12.94
CA ALA A 78 2.59 6.87 -13.96
C ALA A 78 1.90 5.60 -13.46
N ALA A 79 2.16 5.19 -12.21
CA ALA A 79 1.51 4.04 -11.60
C ALA A 79 -0.01 4.24 -11.50
N ASP A 80 -0.49 5.38 -10.98
CA ASP A 80 -1.92 5.68 -10.89
C ASP A 80 -2.59 5.70 -12.27
N SER A 81 -1.95 6.34 -13.26
CA SER A 81 -2.46 6.42 -14.63
C SER A 81 -2.57 5.04 -15.30
N ARG A 82 -1.50 4.24 -15.24
CA ARG A 82 -1.45 2.90 -15.85
C ARG A 82 -2.42 1.93 -15.17
N LEU A 83 -2.53 1.96 -13.85
CA LEU A 83 -3.52 1.17 -13.12
C LEU A 83 -4.95 1.61 -13.45
N SER A 84 -5.19 2.91 -13.58
CA SER A 84 -6.49 3.44 -14.01
C SER A 84 -6.91 2.97 -15.40
N GLN A 85 -5.94 2.70 -16.29
CA GLN A 85 -6.17 2.19 -17.63
C GLN A 85 -6.16 0.66 -17.74
N ALA A 86 -5.85 -0.05 -16.66
CA ALA A 86 -5.79 -1.52 -16.66
C ALA A 86 -7.17 -2.11 -17.02
N ALA A 87 -7.20 -2.96 -18.05
CA ALA A 87 -8.43 -3.58 -18.56
C ALA A 87 -9.12 -4.48 -17.52
N ALA A 88 -8.33 -5.17 -16.70
CA ALA A 88 -8.81 -6.00 -15.60
C ALA A 88 -8.04 -5.69 -14.31
N TRP A 89 -8.70 -5.85 -13.16
CA TRP A 89 -8.06 -5.73 -11.85
C TRP A 89 -7.62 -7.10 -11.33
N ALA A 90 -6.73 -7.75 -12.07
CA ALA A 90 -6.15 -9.05 -11.75
C ALA A 90 -4.63 -8.93 -11.52
N PRO A 91 -3.99 -9.80 -10.73
CA PRO A 91 -2.58 -9.68 -10.38
C PRO A 91 -1.63 -9.48 -11.57
N ALA A 92 -1.82 -10.24 -12.67
CA ALA A 92 -0.99 -10.10 -13.87
C ALA A 92 -1.14 -8.73 -14.56
N SER A 93 -2.36 -8.20 -14.61
CA SER A 93 -2.66 -6.88 -15.17
C SER A 93 -2.09 -5.77 -14.30
N VAL A 94 -2.19 -5.92 -12.97
CA VAL A 94 -1.57 -5.01 -11.99
C VAL A 94 -0.04 -5.01 -12.12
N ASP A 95 0.60 -6.18 -12.15
CA ASP A 95 2.05 -6.31 -12.34
C ASP A 95 2.52 -5.64 -13.63
N ALA A 96 1.87 -5.93 -14.75
CA ALA A 96 2.20 -5.33 -16.04
C ALA A 96 2.10 -3.80 -16.03
N SER A 97 1.02 -3.25 -15.46
CA SER A 97 0.84 -1.80 -15.33
C SER A 97 1.91 -1.15 -14.46
N LEU A 98 2.27 -1.78 -13.33
CA LEU A 98 3.27 -1.25 -12.40
C LEU A 98 4.69 -1.33 -12.97
N ARG A 99 5.03 -2.44 -13.65
CA ARG A 99 6.32 -2.57 -14.34
C ARG A 99 6.47 -1.56 -15.47
N ALA A 100 5.41 -1.31 -16.23
CA ALA A 100 5.40 -0.27 -17.27
C ALA A 100 5.58 1.13 -16.67
N ALA A 101 4.97 1.42 -15.51
CA ALA A 101 5.16 2.68 -14.80
C ALA A 101 6.60 2.84 -14.28
N ALA A 102 7.18 1.77 -13.73
CA ALA A 102 8.55 1.72 -13.27
C ALA A 102 9.54 2.00 -14.41
N ALA A 103 9.37 1.34 -15.56
CA ALA A 103 10.17 1.57 -16.76
C ALA A 103 10.06 3.01 -17.30
N ALA A 104 8.85 3.58 -17.30
CA ALA A 104 8.63 4.96 -17.75
C ALA A 104 9.33 6.02 -16.88
N ALA A 105 9.58 5.71 -15.59
CA ALA A 105 10.29 6.57 -14.67
C ALA A 105 11.78 6.23 -14.53
N ASP A 106 12.30 5.31 -15.35
CA ASP A 106 13.64 4.72 -15.21
C ASP A 106 13.93 4.23 -13.78
N LEU A 107 12.89 3.71 -13.12
CA LEU A 107 12.95 3.18 -11.77
C LEU A 107 12.99 1.66 -11.87
N GLY A 108 14.16 1.06 -11.66
CA GLY A 108 14.30 -0.40 -11.61
C GLY A 108 13.25 -1.06 -10.71
N TRP A 109 12.75 -2.23 -11.11
CA TRP A 109 11.56 -2.83 -10.51
C TRP A 109 11.68 -3.04 -8.98
N ASP A 110 12.84 -3.46 -8.48
CA ASP A 110 13.05 -3.68 -7.04
C ASP A 110 12.86 -2.38 -6.23
N ARG A 111 13.36 -1.26 -6.73
CA ARG A 111 13.15 0.06 -6.09
C ARG A 111 11.70 0.50 -6.20
N ALA A 112 11.07 0.29 -7.36
CA ALA A 112 9.66 0.60 -7.58
C ALA A 112 8.76 -0.15 -6.60
N GLN A 113 9.00 -1.44 -6.37
CA GLN A 113 8.27 -2.24 -5.39
C GLN A 113 8.40 -1.68 -3.98
N ARG A 114 9.61 -1.31 -3.55
CA ARG A 114 9.83 -0.74 -2.21
C ARG A 114 9.15 0.63 -2.04
N VAL A 115 9.17 1.48 -3.07
CA VAL A 115 8.40 2.73 -3.07
C VAL A 115 6.90 2.47 -2.94
N LEU A 116 6.38 1.52 -3.72
CA LEU A 116 4.97 1.13 -3.65
C LEU A 116 4.61 0.57 -2.26
N LYS A 117 5.46 -0.24 -1.64
CA LYS A 117 5.26 -0.71 -0.27
C LYS A 117 5.17 0.46 0.71
N CYS A 118 6.03 1.47 0.60
CA CYS A 118 5.96 2.65 1.46
C CYS A 118 4.64 3.41 1.32
N CYS A 119 4.14 3.62 0.10
CA CYS A 119 2.93 4.44 -0.13
C CYS A 119 1.61 3.66 -0.05
N VAL A 120 1.63 2.36 -0.37
CA VAL A 120 0.46 1.49 -0.33
C VAL A 120 0.37 0.75 0.99
N LEU A 121 1.47 0.20 1.51
CA LEU A 121 1.51 -0.61 2.73
C LEU A 121 2.12 0.12 3.94
N PHE A 122 2.44 1.41 3.77
CA PHE A 122 2.89 2.29 4.85
C PHE A 122 4.23 1.89 5.50
N SER A 123 4.99 0.98 4.88
CA SER A 123 6.28 0.46 5.39
C SER A 123 7.02 -0.32 4.29
N ASP A 124 8.25 -0.81 4.56
CA ASP A 124 8.91 -1.83 3.70
C ASP A 124 8.36 -3.25 3.97
N SER A 125 7.04 -3.40 3.89
CA SER A 125 6.33 -4.62 4.27
C SER A 125 6.86 -5.88 3.55
N PRO A 126 6.93 -7.06 4.19
CA PRO A 126 7.28 -8.32 3.53
C PRO A 126 6.16 -8.84 2.62
N LEU A 127 5.01 -8.17 2.56
CA LEU A 127 3.93 -8.53 1.65
C LEU A 127 4.33 -8.33 0.18
N GLU A 128 3.80 -9.21 -0.67
CA GLU A 128 3.96 -9.09 -2.12
C GLU A 128 3.11 -7.93 -2.62
N ILE A 129 3.76 -6.94 -3.22
CA ILE A 129 3.12 -5.64 -3.46
C ILE A 129 2.02 -5.73 -4.53
N VAL A 130 2.23 -6.54 -5.57
CA VAL A 130 1.25 -6.77 -6.64
C VAL A 130 -0.02 -7.41 -6.06
N ALA A 131 0.15 -8.48 -5.28
CA ALA A 131 -0.97 -9.18 -4.65
C ALA A 131 -1.71 -8.27 -3.66
N SER A 132 -0.98 -7.45 -2.90
CA SER A 132 -1.57 -6.47 -1.98
C SER A 132 -2.39 -5.41 -2.70
N ILE A 133 -1.91 -4.88 -3.83
CA ILE A 133 -2.64 -3.90 -4.65
C ILE A 133 -3.87 -4.53 -5.31
N ALA A 134 -3.76 -5.78 -5.78
CA ALA A 134 -4.91 -6.52 -6.30
C ALA A 134 -6.00 -6.65 -5.23
N PHE A 135 -5.62 -7.05 -4.01
CA PHE A 135 -6.52 -7.19 -2.85
C PHE A 135 -7.23 -5.88 -2.48
N LEU A 136 -6.46 -4.78 -2.36
CA LEU A 136 -6.98 -3.46 -1.98
C LEU A 136 -8.02 -2.93 -2.97
N GLY A 137 -7.90 -3.32 -4.24
CA GLY A 137 -8.78 -2.85 -5.29
C GLY A 137 -8.38 -1.48 -5.84
N ARG A 138 -9.05 -1.11 -6.93
CA ARG A 138 -8.75 0.09 -7.73
C ARG A 138 -8.86 1.38 -6.94
N HIS A 139 -9.98 1.57 -6.25
CA HIS A 139 -10.29 2.82 -5.56
C HIS A 139 -9.27 3.11 -4.44
N GLU A 140 -9.03 2.14 -3.57
CA GLU A 140 -8.12 2.33 -2.43
C GLU A 140 -6.68 2.53 -2.89
N THR A 141 -6.23 1.75 -3.88
CA THR A 141 -4.90 1.90 -4.48
C THR A 141 -4.72 3.30 -5.09
N ALA A 142 -5.65 3.75 -5.93
CA ALA A 142 -5.59 5.08 -6.54
C ALA A 142 -5.58 6.19 -5.49
N SER A 143 -6.42 6.05 -4.45
CA SER A 143 -6.50 7.01 -3.35
C SER A 143 -5.17 7.14 -2.60
N ARG A 144 -4.47 6.03 -2.35
CA ARG A 144 -3.15 6.01 -1.70
C ARG A 144 -2.06 6.60 -2.59
N LEU A 145 -2.00 6.21 -3.87
CA LEU A 145 -1.01 6.71 -4.82
C LEU A 145 -1.13 8.23 -5.02
N ARG A 146 -2.34 8.74 -5.25
CA ARG A 146 -2.59 10.17 -5.40
C ARG A 146 -2.24 10.95 -4.14
N SER A 147 -2.55 10.40 -2.97
CA SER A 147 -2.18 10.99 -1.69
C SER A 147 -0.66 11.13 -1.55
N ALA A 148 0.08 10.07 -1.86
CA ALA A 148 1.53 10.10 -1.79
C ALA A 148 2.11 11.10 -2.80
N ALA A 149 1.63 11.08 -4.04
CA ALA A 149 2.03 12.03 -5.07
C ALA A 149 1.79 13.48 -4.66
N HIS A 150 0.62 13.78 -4.08
CA HIS A 150 0.28 15.12 -3.60
C HIS A 150 1.21 15.58 -2.45
N ASN A 151 1.51 14.71 -1.48
CA ASN A 151 2.41 15.06 -0.38
C ASN A 151 3.87 15.25 -0.86
N VAL A 152 4.31 14.43 -1.81
CA VAL A 152 5.61 14.61 -2.47
C VAL A 152 5.64 15.98 -3.14
N GLU A 153 4.64 16.30 -3.97
CA GLU A 153 4.52 17.61 -4.63
C GLU A 153 4.56 18.78 -3.64
N LEU A 154 3.79 18.74 -2.56
CA LEU A 154 3.80 19.79 -1.52
C LEU A 154 5.17 19.92 -0.83
N SER A 155 5.81 18.80 -0.50
CA SER A 155 7.13 18.80 0.16
C SER A 155 8.24 19.39 -0.72
N HIS A 156 8.03 19.43 -2.04
CA HIS A 156 8.96 20.02 -3.00
C HIS A 156 8.64 21.47 -3.38
N LEU A 157 7.50 22.00 -2.96
CA LEU A 157 7.17 23.43 -3.11
C LEU A 157 7.67 24.28 -1.93
N VAL A 158 7.97 23.64 -0.80
CA VAL A 158 8.42 24.31 0.44
C VAL A 158 9.95 24.37 0.55
N ASN A 159 10.67 23.65 -0.32
CA ASN A 159 12.14 23.68 -0.44
C ASN A 159 12.57 24.38 -1.72
#